data_AF-A0A8T7F6A5-F1
#
_entry.id   AF-A0A8T7F6A5-F1
#
_cell.length_a   1.000
_cell.length_b   1.000
_cell.length_c   1.000
_cell.angle_alpha   90.00
_cell.angle_beta   90.00
_cell.angle_gamma   90.00
#
_symmetry.space_group_name_H-M   'P 1'
#
loop_
_entity.id
_entity.type
_entity.pdbx_description
1 polymer ?
#
loop_
_entity_poly.entity_id
_entity_poly.type
_entity_poly.pdbx_seq_one_letter_code
_entity_poly.pdbx_strand_id
1 'polypeptide(L)'
;MSKRLALPVACIIFGFILIGIVVSNTPISHAQEGEQNLAALRGSAVYAEFCAACHGPEGEAIGSAPGFVSIVEFDPATVRAQIVKGYDSDENTPVKMVGYGVEAGGPLQSGPIDDVVAYMLTWQTPEADTPELPAANLEPGSAAYTGPSDPAEGAIVYAYSCLGCHGRDAKGRGESNFPRFKIDENSVRVAATGDGHGFVAAFADNAGGPLTPAQLDNLDAYLRTIEVEEAEEGPQGVTILLMVLGLGAVGLVGGVYVAAVRQGRAAG
;
A
#
# COMPACT_ATOMS: atom_id res chain seq x y z
N MET A 1 38.24 65.35 -3.04
CA MET A 1 36.96 64.87 -2.48
C MET A 1 36.58 63.53 -3.12
N SER A 2 36.92 62.37 -2.54
CA SER A 2 36.34 61.08 -3.00
C SER A 2 36.34 59.94 -1.96
N LYS A 3 36.98 60.10 -0.80
CA LYS A 3 37.13 59.00 0.18
C LYS A 3 35.89 58.68 1.04
N ARG A 4 34.75 59.35 0.85
CA ARG A 4 33.55 59.18 1.71
C ARG A 4 32.52 58.16 1.19
N LEU A 5 32.62 57.71 -0.07
CA LEU A 5 31.64 56.80 -0.67
C LEU A 5 32.05 55.32 -0.64
N ALA A 6 33.32 55.01 -0.34
CA ALA A 6 33.85 53.63 -0.38
C ALA A 6 33.46 52.79 0.85
N LEU A 7 33.27 53.42 2.01
CA LEU A 7 32.93 52.73 3.26
C LEU A 7 31.51 52.10 3.27
N PRO A 8 30.44 52.79 2.82
CA PRO A 8 29.10 52.18 2.81
C PRO A 8 28.97 51.03 1.81
N VAL A 9 29.65 51.12 0.65
CA VAL A 9 29.64 50.04 -0.36
C VAL A 9 30.39 48.80 0.15
N ALA A 10 31.53 48.99 0.82
CA ALA A 10 32.27 47.90 1.43
C ALA A 10 31.48 47.20 2.56
N CYS A 11 30.75 47.95 3.39
CA CYS A 11 29.89 47.36 4.43
C CYS A 11 28.69 46.59 3.86
N ILE A 12 28.11 47.05 2.75
CA ILE A 12 27.03 46.35 2.06
C ILE A 12 27.54 45.04 1.45
N ILE A 13 28.69 45.07 0.76
CA ILE A 13 29.30 43.87 0.19
C ILE A 13 29.69 42.88 1.30
N PHE A 14 30.29 43.36 2.40
CA PHE A 14 30.64 42.51 3.54
C PHE A 14 29.39 41.94 4.23
N GLY A 15 28.31 42.72 4.33
CA GLY A 15 27.02 42.26 4.83
C GLY A 15 26.40 41.16 3.96
N PHE A 16 26.42 41.32 2.63
CA PHE A 16 25.95 40.28 1.71
C PHE A 16 26.84 39.03 1.71
N ILE A 17 28.16 39.18 1.86
CA ILE A 17 29.09 38.06 2.00
C ILE A 17 28.83 37.31 3.31
N LEU A 18 28.64 38.03 4.43
CA LEU A 18 28.30 37.43 5.71
C LEU A 18 26.94 36.72 5.68
N ILE A 19 25.93 37.32 5.06
CA ILE A 19 24.61 36.69 4.87
C ILE A 19 24.74 35.46 3.96
N GLY A 20 25.51 35.55 2.88
CA GLY A 20 25.79 34.41 2.00
C GLY A 20 26.48 33.26 2.72
N ILE A 21 27.47 33.56 3.59
CA ILE A 21 28.18 32.58 4.43
C ILE A 21 27.23 31.95 5.47
N VAL A 22 26.34 32.74 6.08
CA VAL A 22 25.36 32.24 7.07
C VAL A 22 24.30 31.36 6.39
N VAL A 23 23.84 31.73 5.19
CA VAL A 23 22.88 30.93 4.40
C VAL A 23 23.52 29.67 3.81
N SER A 24 24.82 29.68 3.48
CA SER A 24 25.54 28.45 3.10
C SER A 24 25.89 27.54 4.28
N ASN A 25 25.80 28.05 5.52
CA ASN A 25 26.10 27.31 6.75
C ASN A 25 24.84 26.85 7.51
N THR A 26 23.64 27.12 7.03
CA THR A 26 22.45 26.41 7.52
C THR A 26 22.53 24.95 7.05
N PRO A 27 22.56 23.96 7.95
CA PRO A 27 22.82 22.59 7.58
C PRO A 27 21.65 22.05 6.75
N ILE A 28 21.91 21.83 5.46
CA ILE A 28 21.06 21.04 4.55
C ILE A 28 20.73 19.66 5.18
N SER A 29 21.59 19.16 6.09
CA SER A 29 21.38 17.88 6.78
C SER A 29 20.08 17.81 7.58
N HIS A 30 19.65 18.87 8.28
CA HIS A 30 18.46 18.76 9.14
C HIS A 30 17.16 18.66 8.33
N ALA A 31 17.11 19.33 7.18
CA ALA A 31 15.96 19.23 6.28
C ALA A 31 15.91 17.85 5.60
N GLN A 32 17.08 17.32 5.22
CA GLN A 32 17.20 16.02 4.60
C GLN A 32 16.94 14.86 5.58
N GLU A 33 17.43 14.96 6.82
CA GLU A 33 17.12 14.05 7.92
C GLU A 33 15.62 14.07 8.25
N GLY A 34 15.00 15.25 8.30
CA GLY A 34 13.56 15.38 8.53
C GLY A 34 12.71 14.72 7.44
N GLU A 35 13.11 14.85 6.17
CA GLU A 35 12.43 14.20 5.04
C GLU A 35 12.60 12.68 5.06
N GLN A 36 13.80 12.19 5.40
CA GLN A 36 14.09 10.75 5.54
C GLN A 36 13.27 10.13 6.68
N ASN A 37 13.18 10.79 7.83
CA ASN A 37 12.36 10.32 8.96
C ASN A 37 10.88 10.23 8.58
N LEU A 38 10.37 11.19 7.80
CA LEU A 38 8.99 11.17 7.32
C LEU A 38 8.76 10.08 6.26
N ALA A 39 9.74 9.79 5.41
CA ALA A 39 9.69 8.67 4.48
C ALA A 39 9.65 7.32 5.22
N ALA A 40 10.52 7.13 6.21
CA ALA A 40 10.53 5.94 7.05
C ALA A 40 9.21 5.75 7.82
N LEU A 41 8.64 6.83 8.36
CA LEU A 41 7.34 6.77 9.05
C LEU A 41 6.18 6.36 8.12
N ARG A 42 6.17 6.87 6.88
CA ARG A 42 5.18 6.44 5.87
C ARG A 42 5.46 4.99 5.44
N GLY A 43 6.72 4.64 5.32
CA GLY A 43 7.17 3.30 4.98
C GLY A 43 6.78 2.25 6.02
N SER A 44 6.77 2.58 7.31
CA SER A 44 6.34 1.64 8.35
C SER A 44 4.86 1.27 8.22
N ALA A 45 4.01 2.20 7.77
CA ALA A 45 2.61 1.90 7.47
C ALA A 45 2.47 0.98 6.25
N VAL A 46 3.24 1.22 5.19
CA VAL A 46 3.27 0.33 4.01
C VAL A 46 3.79 -1.05 4.40
N TYR A 47 4.83 -1.11 5.24
CA TYR A 47 5.41 -2.37 5.72
C TYR A 47 4.41 -3.16 6.56
N ALA A 48 3.74 -2.51 7.51
CA ALA A 48 2.72 -3.14 8.35
C ALA A 48 1.57 -3.69 7.50
N GLU A 49 1.15 -2.97 6.47
CA GLU A 49 0.04 -3.38 5.62
C GLU A 49 0.42 -4.54 4.68
N PHE A 50 1.59 -4.51 4.04
CA PHE A 50 1.90 -5.43 2.93
C PHE A 50 3.00 -6.47 3.22
N CYS A 51 3.93 -6.17 4.13
CA CYS A 51 5.18 -6.93 4.24
C CYS A 51 5.22 -7.78 5.52
N ALA A 52 4.75 -7.23 6.65
CA ALA A 52 4.86 -7.85 7.96
C ALA A 52 4.16 -9.21 8.06
N ALA A 53 3.11 -9.45 7.25
CA ALA A 53 2.38 -10.73 7.21
C ALA A 53 3.27 -11.94 6.89
N CYS A 54 4.33 -11.74 6.09
CA CYS A 54 5.29 -12.78 5.71
C CYS A 54 6.67 -12.53 6.31
N HIS A 55 7.12 -11.28 6.37
CA HIS A 55 8.46 -10.94 6.83
C HIS A 55 8.54 -10.67 8.34
N GLY A 56 7.43 -10.70 9.07
CA GLY A 56 7.38 -10.39 10.50
C GLY A 56 7.41 -8.88 10.77
N PRO A 57 6.92 -8.42 11.94
CA PRO A 57 6.91 -7.00 12.31
C PRO A 57 8.29 -6.34 12.40
N GLU A 58 9.34 -7.11 12.68
CA GLU A 58 10.72 -6.65 12.81
C GLU A 58 11.62 -7.20 11.69
N GLY A 59 11.03 -7.79 10.66
CA GLY A 59 11.78 -8.47 9.61
C GLY A 59 12.33 -9.83 10.03
N GLU A 60 11.82 -10.46 11.09
CA GLU A 60 12.25 -11.76 11.62
C GLU A 60 11.88 -12.98 10.79
N ALA A 61 11.09 -12.76 9.74
CA ALA A 61 10.41 -13.76 8.94
C ALA A 61 9.40 -14.61 9.71
N ILE A 62 8.32 -14.94 8.99
CA ILE A 62 7.32 -15.90 9.42
C ILE A 62 7.45 -17.15 8.54
N GLY A 63 7.62 -18.31 9.18
CA GLY A 63 7.74 -19.60 8.50
C GLY A 63 8.96 -19.69 7.59
N SER A 64 8.72 -19.79 6.28
CA SER A 64 9.76 -19.98 5.26
C SER A 64 10.14 -18.71 4.49
N ALA A 65 9.56 -17.56 4.85
CA ALA A 65 9.95 -16.27 4.30
C ALA A 65 11.40 -15.93 4.67
N PRO A 66 12.12 -15.13 3.85
CA PRO A 66 13.44 -14.66 4.21
C PRO A 66 13.33 -13.55 5.27
N GLY A 67 14.13 -13.69 6.34
CA GLY A 67 14.25 -12.67 7.38
C GLY A 67 15.25 -11.59 6.97
N PHE A 68 14.98 -10.35 7.34
CA PHE A 68 15.85 -9.20 7.21
C PHE A 68 16.78 -9.00 8.41
N VAL A 69 16.45 -9.53 9.60
CA VAL A 69 17.25 -9.33 10.84
C VAL A 69 18.66 -9.92 10.78
N SER A 70 18.91 -10.86 9.87
CA SER A 70 20.25 -11.44 9.63
C SER A 70 20.98 -10.81 8.44
N ILE A 71 20.32 -9.90 7.71
CA ILE A 71 20.89 -9.18 6.58
C ILE A 71 21.53 -7.89 7.10
N VAL A 72 22.85 -7.93 7.26
CA VAL A 72 23.66 -6.80 7.75
C VAL A 72 23.56 -5.60 6.82
N GLU A 73 23.52 -5.85 5.50
CA GLU A 73 23.35 -4.82 4.47
C GLU A 73 22.55 -5.37 3.28
N PHE A 74 21.64 -4.57 2.73
CA PHE A 74 20.98 -4.85 1.45
C PHE A 74 21.05 -3.65 0.53
N ASP A 75 21.22 -3.93 -0.78
CA ASP A 75 21.20 -2.90 -1.82
C ASP A 75 19.77 -2.36 -2.01
N PRO A 76 19.52 -1.06 -1.75
CA PRO A 76 18.19 -0.46 -1.90
C PRO A 76 17.61 -0.62 -3.30
N ALA A 77 18.46 -0.59 -4.35
CA ALA A 77 18.00 -0.74 -5.73
C ALA A 77 17.49 -2.15 -6.00
N THR A 78 18.18 -3.17 -5.48
CA THR A 78 17.77 -4.57 -5.54
C THR A 78 16.47 -4.81 -4.77
N VAL A 79 16.38 -4.34 -3.52
CA VAL A 79 15.16 -4.47 -2.70
C VAL A 79 13.96 -3.81 -3.38
N ARG A 80 14.16 -2.58 -3.87
CA ARG A 80 13.12 -1.87 -4.63
C ARG A 80 12.67 -2.68 -5.85
N ALA A 81 13.61 -3.24 -6.62
CA ALA A 81 13.27 -4.03 -7.80
C ALA A 81 12.49 -5.31 -7.46
N GLN A 82 12.81 -5.96 -6.33
CA GLN A 82 12.10 -7.13 -5.81
C GLN A 82 10.68 -6.76 -5.33
N ILE A 83 10.50 -5.64 -4.63
CA ILE A 83 9.17 -5.15 -4.24
C ILE A 83 8.32 -4.86 -5.47
N VAL A 84 8.88 -4.18 -6.46
CA VAL A 84 8.18 -3.83 -7.71
C VAL A 84 7.74 -5.08 -8.46
N LYS A 85 8.68 -5.98 -8.77
CA LYS A 85 8.46 -7.09 -9.72
C LYS A 85 7.99 -8.38 -9.04
N GLY A 86 8.14 -8.47 -7.73
CA GLY A 86 8.12 -9.73 -7.00
C GLY A 86 9.47 -10.43 -7.05
N TYR A 87 9.58 -11.51 -6.31
CA TYR A 87 10.79 -12.31 -6.21
C TYR A 87 10.45 -13.80 -6.12
N ASP A 88 11.07 -14.57 -7.01
CA ASP A 88 10.95 -16.03 -7.11
C ASP A 88 12.37 -16.58 -7.22
N SER A 89 13.02 -16.85 -6.08
CA SER A 89 14.46 -17.16 -6.03
C SER A 89 14.84 -18.49 -6.67
N ASP A 90 13.92 -19.45 -6.72
CA ASP A 90 14.15 -20.82 -7.18
C ASP A 90 12.83 -21.59 -7.33
N GLU A 91 12.78 -22.61 -8.19
CA GLU A 91 11.67 -23.55 -8.34
C GLU A 91 11.33 -24.30 -7.04
N ASN A 92 12.27 -24.36 -6.09
CA ASN A 92 12.07 -24.95 -4.75
C ASN A 92 11.75 -23.93 -3.66
N THR A 93 11.59 -22.63 -4.00
CA THR A 93 11.21 -21.62 -3.00
C THR A 93 9.77 -21.89 -2.56
N PRO A 94 9.50 -22.20 -1.29
CA PRO A 94 8.17 -22.63 -0.83
C PRO A 94 7.13 -21.52 -0.93
N VAL A 95 7.54 -20.24 -0.87
CA VAL A 95 6.67 -19.07 -1.01
C VAL A 95 7.35 -17.98 -1.85
N LYS A 96 6.66 -17.55 -2.91
CA LYS A 96 7.06 -16.51 -3.86
C LYS A 96 6.58 -15.16 -3.38
N MET A 97 7.42 -14.13 -3.51
CA MET A 97 7.01 -12.76 -3.24
C MET A 97 6.27 -12.21 -4.46
N VAL A 98 5.01 -11.82 -4.27
CA VAL A 98 4.22 -11.17 -5.33
C VAL A 98 4.82 -9.81 -5.71
N GLY A 99 4.57 -9.37 -6.95
CA GLY A 99 4.89 -8.00 -7.37
C GLY A 99 3.88 -7.01 -6.82
N TYR A 100 4.37 -6.02 -6.07
CA TYR A 100 3.55 -4.96 -5.47
C TYR A 100 3.46 -3.70 -6.35
N GLY A 101 4.37 -3.54 -7.32
CA GLY A 101 4.32 -2.42 -8.25
C GLY A 101 3.13 -2.50 -9.19
N VAL A 102 2.55 -1.34 -9.52
CA VAL A 102 1.44 -1.23 -10.50
C VAL A 102 1.77 -1.89 -11.85
N GLU A 103 3.02 -1.80 -12.29
CA GLU A 103 3.50 -2.43 -13.52
C GLU A 103 3.55 -3.97 -13.47
N ALA A 104 3.55 -4.54 -12.26
CA ALA A 104 3.55 -5.98 -12.02
C ALA A 104 2.17 -6.52 -11.59
N GLY A 105 1.13 -5.67 -11.56
CA GLY A 105 -0.21 -6.04 -11.14
C GLY A 105 -0.46 -5.93 -9.63
N GLY A 106 0.32 -5.09 -8.93
CA GLY A 106 0.10 -4.74 -7.53
C GLY A 106 -0.39 -3.30 -7.30
N PRO A 107 -0.73 -2.93 -6.05
CA PRO A 107 -1.41 -1.67 -5.76
C PRO A 107 -0.46 -0.48 -5.53
N LEU A 108 0.85 -0.72 -5.41
CA LEU A 108 1.80 0.31 -4.97
C LEU A 108 2.39 1.09 -6.14
N GLN A 109 2.24 2.42 -6.05
CA GLN A 109 2.98 3.37 -6.88
C GLN A 109 4.44 3.48 -6.42
N SER A 110 5.28 4.15 -7.21
CA SER A 110 6.71 4.32 -6.87
C SER A 110 6.95 4.97 -5.52
N GLY A 111 6.16 5.98 -5.14
CA GLY A 111 6.32 6.72 -3.87
C GLY A 111 6.22 5.83 -2.62
N PRO A 112 5.11 5.10 -2.41
CA PRO A 112 4.99 4.13 -1.31
C PRO A 112 6.07 3.05 -1.31
N ILE A 113 6.57 2.64 -2.49
CA ILE A 113 7.68 1.69 -2.59
C ILE A 113 8.98 2.35 -2.09
N ASP A 114 9.24 3.59 -2.46
CA ASP A 114 10.42 4.33 -1.99
C ASP A 114 10.34 4.58 -0.47
N ASP A 115 9.14 4.87 0.06
CA ASP A 115 8.89 5.05 1.49
C ASP A 115 9.19 3.75 2.27
N VAL A 116 8.71 2.58 1.82
CA VAL A 116 9.01 1.30 2.51
C VAL A 116 10.48 0.90 2.41
N VAL A 117 11.16 1.21 1.30
CA VAL A 117 12.62 1.03 1.20
C VAL A 117 13.34 1.93 2.21
N ALA A 118 12.91 3.18 2.36
CA ALA A 118 13.45 4.10 3.36
C ALA A 118 13.23 3.58 4.80
N TYR A 119 12.06 2.99 5.08
CA TYR A 119 11.79 2.33 6.35
C TYR A 119 12.75 1.16 6.60
N MET A 120 12.88 0.23 5.65
CA MET A 120 13.78 -0.92 5.83
C MET A 120 15.23 -0.47 6.06
N LEU A 121 15.67 0.63 5.43
CA LEU A 121 17.02 1.16 5.60
C LEU A 121 17.34 1.64 7.01
N THR A 122 16.33 1.93 7.85
CA THR A 122 16.55 2.25 9.26
C THR A 122 17.14 1.06 10.02
N TRP A 123 16.84 -0.18 9.61
CA TRP A 123 17.40 -1.39 10.23
C TRP A 123 18.89 -1.61 9.92
N GLN A 124 19.40 -1.04 8.83
CA GLN A 124 20.84 -1.12 8.48
C GLN A 124 21.69 -0.07 9.22
N THR A 125 21.05 0.87 9.93
CA THR A 125 21.72 2.01 10.56
C THR A 125 21.53 1.93 12.07
N PRO A 126 22.53 1.47 12.86
CA PRO A 126 22.38 1.29 14.31
C PRO A 126 21.95 2.56 15.07
N GLU A 127 22.25 3.73 14.52
CA GLU A 127 21.88 5.03 15.10
C GLU A 127 20.52 5.57 14.62
N ALA A 128 19.87 4.93 13.64
CA ALA A 128 18.59 5.38 13.13
C ALA A 128 17.44 5.02 14.07
N ASP A 129 16.52 5.96 14.28
CA ASP A 129 15.25 5.71 14.95
C ASP A 129 14.33 4.95 13.99
N THR A 130 14.10 3.66 14.25
CA THR A 130 13.22 2.83 13.44
C THR A 130 11.78 3.05 13.89
N PRO A 131 10.89 3.59 13.03
CA PRO A 131 9.51 3.81 13.41
C PRO A 131 8.80 2.50 13.79
N GLU A 132 8.02 2.53 14.86
CA GLU A 132 7.13 1.42 15.21
C GLU A 132 6.07 1.22 14.11
N LEU A 133 5.62 -0.02 13.95
CA LEU A 133 4.50 -0.32 13.06
C LEU A 133 3.21 0.25 13.67
N PRO A 134 2.33 0.86 12.86
CA PRO A 134 1.04 1.31 13.35
C PRO A 134 0.20 0.13 13.84
N ALA A 135 -0.58 0.36 14.90
CA ALA A 135 -1.55 -0.62 15.37
C ALA A 135 -2.61 -0.91 14.29
N ALA A 136 -3.04 -2.17 14.21
CA ALA A 136 -4.17 -2.56 13.38
C ALA A 136 -5.43 -1.75 13.76
N ASN A 137 -6.12 -1.20 12.77
CA ASN A 137 -7.34 -0.42 12.96
C ASN A 137 -8.49 -1.02 12.13
N LEU A 138 -8.88 -2.24 12.48
CA LEU A 138 -10.06 -2.91 11.97
C LEU A 138 -11.04 -3.14 13.12
N GLU A 139 -12.25 -2.62 12.97
CA GLU A 139 -13.37 -2.95 13.85
C GLU A 139 -14.04 -4.22 13.32
N PRO A 140 -14.49 -5.15 14.19
CA PRO A 140 -15.32 -6.26 13.74
C PRO A 140 -16.59 -5.73 13.07
N GLY A 141 -17.06 -6.43 12.03
CA GLY A 141 -18.28 -6.06 11.32
C GLY A 141 -19.50 -6.05 12.24
N SER A 142 -20.57 -5.34 11.85
CA SER A 142 -21.76 -5.12 12.69
C SER A 142 -22.65 -6.35 12.91
N ALA A 143 -22.29 -7.51 12.34
CA ALA A 143 -23.07 -8.73 12.52
C ALA A 143 -22.93 -9.25 13.96
N ALA A 144 -24.06 -9.56 14.60
CA ALA A 144 -24.08 -10.18 15.92
C ALA A 144 -23.57 -11.64 15.83
N TYR A 145 -22.25 -11.83 15.91
CA TYR A 145 -21.66 -13.15 16.08
C TYR A 145 -21.96 -13.66 17.50
N THR A 146 -22.53 -14.87 17.62
CA THR A 146 -22.92 -15.47 18.91
C THR A 146 -22.17 -16.77 19.22
N GLY A 147 -21.03 -17.00 18.57
CA GLY A 147 -20.18 -18.16 18.83
C GLY A 147 -19.20 -17.94 20.00
N PRO A 148 -18.42 -18.98 20.37
CA PRO A 148 -17.50 -18.91 21.51
C PRO A 148 -16.21 -18.12 21.22
N SER A 149 -15.88 -17.90 19.95
CA SER A 149 -14.69 -17.16 19.50
C SER A 149 -14.92 -15.65 19.51
N ASP A 150 -13.85 -14.86 19.46
CA ASP A 150 -13.91 -13.40 19.50
C ASP A 150 -13.67 -12.78 18.11
N PRO A 151 -14.67 -12.17 17.46
CA PRO A 151 -14.50 -11.52 16.16
C PRO A 151 -13.64 -10.25 16.23
N ALA A 152 -13.49 -9.59 17.39
CA ALA A 152 -12.59 -8.44 17.52
C ALA A 152 -11.13 -8.88 17.46
N GLU A 153 -10.78 -9.95 18.17
CA GLU A 153 -9.46 -10.60 18.06
C GLU A 153 -9.23 -11.14 16.63
N GLY A 154 -10.29 -11.65 15.98
CA GLY A 154 -10.24 -12.09 14.59
C GLY A 154 -9.94 -10.95 13.60
N ALA A 155 -10.47 -9.75 13.86
CA ALA A 155 -10.20 -8.56 13.06
C ALA A 155 -8.71 -8.19 13.12
N ILE A 156 -8.08 -8.35 14.29
CA ILE A 156 -6.65 -8.14 14.47
C ILE A 156 -5.85 -9.16 13.64
N VAL A 157 -6.21 -10.45 13.72
CA VAL A 157 -5.58 -11.49 12.89
C VAL A 157 -5.71 -11.18 11.39
N TYR A 158 -6.91 -10.79 10.94
CA TYR A 158 -7.13 -10.42 9.55
C TYR A 158 -6.30 -9.19 9.14
N ALA A 159 -6.22 -8.16 9.99
CA ALA A 159 -5.45 -6.96 9.73
C ALA A 159 -3.96 -7.27 9.49
N TYR A 160 -3.37 -8.13 10.32
CA TYR A 160 -1.95 -8.44 10.24
C TYR A 160 -1.60 -9.47 9.17
N SER A 161 -2.49 -10.42 8.86
CA SER A 161 -2.14 -11.57 8.01
C SER A 161 -2.81 -11.54 6.63
N CYS A 162 -3.95 -10.88 6.49
CA CYS A 162 -4.82 -11.03 5.31
C CYS A 162 -5.09 -9.71 4.58
N LEU A 163 -5.25 -8.61 5.33
CA LEU A 163 -5.68 -7.30 4.83
C LEU A 163 -4.76 -6.77 3.73
N GLY A 164 -3.44 -6.94 3.87
CA GLY A 164 -2.45 -6.52 2.88
C GLY A 164 -2.74 -7.03 1.48
N CYS A 165 -3.07 -8.31 1.36
CA CYS A 165 -3.32 -8.94 0.07
C CYS A 165 -4.79 -8.86 -0.35
N HIS A 166 -5.70 -9.10 0.59
CA HIS A 166 -7.13 -9.29 0.30
C HIS A 166 -8.01 -8.07 0.52
N GLY A 167 -7.41 -6.96 0.95
CA GLY A 167 -8.11 -5.70 1.12
C GLY A 167 -9.11 -5.70 2.27
N ARG A 168 -9.73 -4.55 2.53
CA ARG A 168 -10.77 -4.41 3.55
C ARG A 168 -11.99 -5.24 3.17
N ASP A 169 -12.64 -5.84 4.16
CA ASP A 169 -13.84 -6.67 4.00
C ASP A 169 -13.67 -7.81 2.97
N ALA A 170 -12.45 -8.33 2.79
CA ALA A 170 -12.13 -9.37 1.81
C ALA A 170 -12.43 -9.00 0.33
N LYS A 171 -12.61 -7.71 0.00
CA LYS A 171 -13.05 -7.25 -1.33
C LYS A 171 -11.96 -7.24 -2.40
N GLY A 172 -10.74 -7.62 -2.05
CA GLY A 172 -9.55 -7.46 -2.91
C GLY A 172 -9.19 -6.00 -3.08
N ARG A 173 -8.16 -5.72 -3.87
CA ARG A 173 -7.69 -4.35 -4.14
C ARG A 173 -7.98 -3.86 -5.56
N GLY A 174 -8.40 -4.75 -6.44
CA GLY A 174 -8.75 -4.44 -7.84
C GLY A 174 -7.67 -4.81 -8.84
N GLU A 175 -6.50 -5.23 -8.36
CA GLU A 175 -5.37 -5.68 -9.15
C GLU A 175 -5.28 -7.21 -9.21
N SER A 176 -4.65 -7.74 -10.26
CA SER A 176 -4.63 -9.17 -10.56
C SER A 176 -3.95 -10.02 -9.49
N ASN A 177 -2.94 -9.48 -8.80
CA ASN A 177 -2.20 -10.19 -7.75
C ASN A 177 -2.86 -10.03 -6.37
N PHE A 178 -3.90 -9.21 -6.25
CA PHE A 178 -4.54 -8.84 -4.97
C PHE A 178 -6.05 -9.13 -5.01
N PRO A 179 -6.41 -10.43 -5.12
CA PRO A 179 -7.79 -10.85 -5.33
C PRO A 179 -8.62 -10.74 -4.05
N ARG A 180 -9.94 -10.86 -4.23
CA ARG A 180 -10.87 -11.05 -3.12
C ARG A 180 -10.51 -12.30 -2.32
N PHE A 181 -10.69 -12.25 -1.01
CA PHE A 181 -10.65 -13.45 -0.20
C PHE A 181 -12.03 -14.09 -0.22
N LYS A 182 -12.13 -15.31 -0.77
CA LYS A 182 -13.42 -16.00 -0.85
C LYS A 182 -13.82 -16.47 0.55
N ILE A 183 -14.88 -15.88 1.10
CA ILE A 183 -15.45 -16.28 2.38
C ILE A 183 -16.45 -17.41 2.15
N ASP A 184 -16.00 -18.64 2.40
CA ASP A 184 -16.81 -19.85 2.45
C ASP A 184 -16.35 -20.81 3.57
N GLU A 185 -16.94 -22.00 3.63
CA GLU A 185 -16.61 -23.06 4.59
C GLU A 185 -15.15 -23.55 4.56
N ASN A 186 -14.38 -23.22 3.51
CA ASN A 186 -12.97 -23.59 3.36
C ASN A 186 -12.00 -22.44 3.67
N SER A 187 -12.49 -21.23 3.94
CA SER A 187 -11.66 -20.03 4.12
C SER A 187 -10.50 -20.24 5.09
N VAL A 188 -10.83 -20.70 6.31
CA VAL A 188 -9.86 -20.91 7.39
C VAL A 188 -8.93 -22.07 7.08
N ARG A 189 -9.42 -23.11 6.39
CA ARG A 189 -8.58 -24.23 5.95
C ARG A 189 -7.51 -23.73 4.98
N VAL A 190 -7.88 -22.92 3.99
CA VAL A 190 -6.93 -22.35 3.02
C VAL A 190 -5.95 -21.41 3.72
N ALA A 191 -6.40 -20.55 4.63
CA ALA A 191 -5.50 -19.70 5.41
C ALA A 191 -4.52 -20.54 6.26
N ALA A 192 -5.01 -21.61 6.88
CA ALA A 192 -4.20 -22.49 7.72
C ALA A 192 -3.12 -23.24 6.93
N THR A 193 -3.44 -23.75 5.73
CA THR A 193 -2.56 -24.64 4.97
C THR A 193 -1.84 -23.98 3.79
N GLY A 194 -2.19 -22.75 3.44
CA GLY A 194 -1.75 -22.09 2.21
C GLY A 194 -2.61 -22.45 1.00
N ASP A 195 -2.39 -21.72 -0.10
CA ASP A 195 -3.17 -21.83 -1.34
C ASP A 195 -2.68 -22.91 -2.31
N GLY A 196 -1.49 -23.48 -2.06
CA GLY A 196 -0.85 -24.46 -2.95
C GLY A 196 -0.34 -23.89 -4.28
N HIS A 197 -0.50 -22.58 -4.51
CA HIS A 197 0.03 -21.87 -5.67
C HIS A 197 1.33 -21.12 -5.37
N GLY A 198 1.71 -21.09 -4.09
CA GLY A 198 3.03 -20.63 -3.64
C GLY A 198 3.11 -19.14 -3.41
N PHE A 199 2.00 -18.38 -3.45
CA PHE A 199 1.99 -16.96 -3.09
C PHE A 199 1.45 -16.72 -1.68
N VAL A 200 0.61 -17.63 -1.18
CA VAL A 200 0.08 -17.58 0.19
C VAL A 200 0.69 -18.71 1.01
N ALA A 201 1.51 -18.32 1.98
CA ALA A 201 2.08 -19.25 2.97
C ALA A 201 1.00 -19.87 3.86
N ALA A 202 1.32 -21.01 4.48
CA ALA A 202 0.51 -21.57 5.54
C ALA A 202 0.63 -20.70 6.81
N PHE A 203 -0.50 -20.28 7.39
CA PHE A 203 -0.50 -19.46 8.60
C PHE A 203 -0.67 -20.26 9.90
N ALA A 204 -1.07 -21.53 9.86
CA ALA A 204 -1.21 -22.32 11.08
C ALA A 204 0.15 -22.68 11.70
N ASP A 205 0.24 -22.64 13.02
CA ASP A 205 1.45 -22.98 13.80
C ASP A 205 1.99 -24.39 13.49
N ASN A 206 1.09 -25.37 13.39
CA ASN A 206 1.40 -26.75 13.05
C ASN A 206 1.83 -26.95 11.59
N ALA A 207 1.68 -25.92 10.75
CA ALA A 207 2.14 -25.87 9.37
C ALA A 207 3.31 -24.87 9.17
N GLY A 208 3.89 -24.37 10.27
CA GLY A 208 5.03 -23.45 10.25
C GLY A 208 4.67 -21.97 10.17
N GLY A 209 3.39 -21.61 10.25
CA GLY A 209 2.93 -20.23 10.35
C GLY A 209 2.85 -19.72 11.81
N PRO A 210 2.35 -18.50 12.04
CA PRO A 210 2.37 -17.88 13.36
C PRO A 210 1.06 -18.04 14.14
N LEU A 211 -0.01 -18.54 13.52
CA LEU A 211 -1.36 -18.53 14.08
C LEU A 211 -1.67 -19.82 14.82
N THR A 212 -2.04 -19.69 16.08
CA THR A 212 -2.58 -20.78 16.89
C THR A 212 -3.99 -21.18 16.43
N PRO A 213 -4.47 -22.39 16.80
CA PRO A 213 -5.85 -22.80 16.52
C PRO A 213 -6.90 -21.79 17.02
N ALA A 214 -6.69 -21.22 18.21
CA ALA A 214 -7.62 -20.21 18.76
C ALA A 214 -7.64 -18.92 17.93
N GLN A 215 -6.51 -18.49 17.38
CA GLN A 215 -6.47 -17.32 16.48
C GLN A 215 -7.15 -17.61 15.15
N LEU A 216 -7.05 -18.84 14.63
CA LEU A 216 -7.79 -19.26 13.44
C LEU A 216 -9.30 -19.33 13.70
N ASP A 217 -9.74 -19.75 14.88
CA ASP A 217 -11.14 -19.72 15.29
C ASP A 217 -11.69 -18.29 15.42
N ASN A 218 -10.88 -17.37 15.96
CA ASN A 218 -11.22 -15.94 16.01
C ASN A 218 -11.29 -15.34 14.59
N LEU A 219 -10.37 -15.70 13.70
CA LEU A 219 -10.41 -15.31 12.29
C LEU A 219 -11.70 -15.79 11.62
N ASP A 220 -12.12 -17.04 11.83
CA ASP A 220 -13.41 -17.56 11.32
C ASP A 220 -14.58 -16.70 11.79
N ALA A 221 -14.60 -16.34 13.09
CA ALA A 221 -15.63 -15.50 13.67
C ALA A 221 -15.68 -14.12 13.02
N TYR A 222 -14.53 -13.48 12.81
CA TYR A 222 -14.44 -12.21 12.12
C TYR A 222 -14.93 -12.30 10.66
N LEU A 223 -14.49 -13.31 9.90
CA LEU A 223 -14.91 -13.49 8.51
C LEU A 223 -16.44 -13.65 8.38
N ARG A 224 -17.10 -14.26 9.36
CA ARG A 224 -18.57 -14.35 9.42
C ARG A 224 -19.25 -13.02 9.73
N THR A 225 -18.51 -12.02 10.24
CA THR A 225 -19.05 -10.66 10.43
C THR A 225 -19.01 -9.80 9.19
N ILE A 226 -18.23 -10.20 8.17
CA ILE A 226 -18.13 -9.47 6.92
C ILE A 226 -19.40 -9.73 6.12
N GLU A 227 -20.18 -8.68 5.89
CA GLU A 227 -21.31 -8.73 4.98
C GLU A 227 -20.78 -8.84 3.55
N VAL A 228 -20.95 -10.04 2.96
CA VAL A 228 -20.70 -10.24 1.54
C VAL A 228 -21.87 -9.62 0.78
N GLU A 229 -21.76 -8.36 0.38
CA GLU A 229 -22.60 -7.84 -0.70
C GLU A 229 -22.28 -8.67 -1.94
N GLU A 230 -23.21 -9.57 -2.31
CA GLU A 230 -23.20 -10.14 -3.65
C GLU A 230 -23.19 -8.95 -4.61
N ALA A 231 -22.19 -8.91 -5.49
CA ALA A 231 -22.17 -7.92 -6.54
C ALA A 231 -23.43 -8.16 -7.38
N GLU A 232 -24.48 -7.37 -7.14
CA GLU A 232 -25.62 -7.33 -8.04
C GLU A 232 -25.05 -6.99 -9.41
N GLU A 233 -25.05 -7.96 -10.31
CA GLU A 233 -24.94 -7.69 -11.74
C GLU A 233 -26.17 -6.84 -12.11
N GLY A 234 -26.05 -5.53 -11.90
CA GLY A 234 -27.08 -4.57 -12.29
C GLY A 234 -27.47 -4.89 -13.73
N PRO A 235 -28.77 -5.06 -14.05
CA PRO A 235 -29.19 -5.70 -15.28
C PRO A 235 -28.45 -5.02 -16.42
N GLN A 236 -27.64 -5.77 -17.17
CA GLN A 236 -26.78 -5.20 -18.24
C GLN A 236 -27.60 -4.33 -19.21
N GLY A 237 -28.90 -4.61 -19.32
CA GLY A 237 -29.88 -3.81 -20.04
C GLY A 237 -30.05 -2.36 -19.56
N VAL A 238 -29.92 -2.05 -18.26
CA VAL A 238 -30.05 -0.67 -17.73
C VAL A 238 -28.85 0.18 -18.13
N THR A 239 -27.63 -0.35 -17.99
CA THR A 239 -26.41 0.34 -18.40
C THR A 239 -26.40 0.59 -19.92
N ILE A 240 -26.79 -0.42 -20.71
CA ILE A 240 -26.92 -0.28 -22.17
C ILE A 240 -28.03 0.73 -22.53
N LEU A 241 -29.18 0.68 -21.86
CA LEU A 241 -30.27 1.63 -22.08
C LEU A 241 -29.85 3.07 -21.78
N LEU A 242 -29.16 3.31 -20.66
CA LEU A 242 -28.65 4.63 -20.30
C LEU A 242 -27.61 5.13 -21.31
N MET A 243 -26.72 4.26 -21.80
CA MET A 243 -25.77 4.62 -22.87
C MET A 243 -26.50 4.98 -24.17
N VAL A 244 -27.52 4.22 -24.58
CA VAL A 244 -28.31 4.49 -25.78
C VAL A 244 -29.09 5.80 -25.64
N LEU A 245 -29.72 6.04 -24.49
CA LEU A 245 -30.43 7.29 -24.21
C LEU A 245 -29.46 8.49 -24.21
N GLY A 246 -28.26 8.33 -23.64
CA GLY A 246 -27.21 9.35 -23.65
C GLY A 246 -26.75 9.69 -25.08
N LEU A 247 -26.44 8.68 -25.89
CA LEU A 247 -26.06 8.87 -27.29
C LEU A 247 -27.19 9.51 -28.13
N GLY A 248 -28.44 9.11 -27.88
CA GLY A 248 -29.61 9.69 -28.51
C GLY A 248 -29.79 11.17 -28.17
N ALA A 249 -29.60 11.55 -26.90
CA ALA A 249 -29.68 12.95 -26.46
C ALA A 249 -28.58 13.81 -27.11
N VAL A 250 -27.34 13.31 -27.15
CA VAL A 250 -26.22 14.00 -27.81
C VAL A 250 -26.49 14.18 -29.31
N GLY A 251 -27.01 13.14 -29.97
CA GLY A 251 -27.38 13.21 -31.39
C GLY A 251 -28.48 14.24 -31.67
N LEU A 252 -29.50 14.30 -30.81
CA LEU A 252 -30.61 15.26 -30.94
C LEU A 252 -30.13 16.70 -30.75
N VAL A 253 -29.34 16.97 -29.71
CA VAL A 253 -28.78 18.30 -29.45
C VAL A 253 -27.85 18.73 -30.58
N GLY A 254 -26.97 17.83 -31.04
CA GLY A 254 -26.09 18.07 -32.18
C GLY A 254 -26.85 18.36 -33.48
N GLY A 255 -27.92 17.60 -33.75
CA GLY A 255 -28.78 17.80 -34.90
C GLY A 255 -29.49 19.16 -34.90
N VAL A 256 -30.05 19.56 -33.76
CA VAL A 256 -30.70 20.87 -33.58
C VAL A 256 -29.68 22.00 -33.77
N TYR A 257 -28.48 21.87 -33.20
CA TYR A 257 -27.41 22.86 -33.35
C TYR A 257 -27.00 23.03 -34.81
N VAL A 258 -26.75 21.93 -35.53
CA VAL A 258 -26.37 21.96 -36.95
C VAL A 258 -27.49 22.56 -37.83
N ALA A 259 -28.75 22.23 -37.54
CA ALA A 259 -29.90 22.81 -38.24
C ALA A 259 -30.02 24.32 -38.03
N ALA A 260 -29.85 24.80 -36.80
CA ALA A 260 -29.86 26.22 -36.47
C ALA A 260 -28.71 26.99 -37.17
N VAL A 261 -27.50 26.43 -37.19
CA VAL A 261 -26.35 27.02 -37.89
C VAL A 261 -26.57 27.09 -39.40
N ARG A 262 -27.19 26.07 -40.00
CA ARG A 262 -27.52 26.06 -41.44
C ARG A 262 -28.57 27.09 -41.80
N GLN A 263 -29.61 27.26 -40.99
CA GLN A 263 -30.64 28.28 -41.22
C GLN A 263 -30.08 29.71 -41.09
N GLY A 264 -29.19 29.95 -40.13
CA GLY A 264 -28.51 31.24 -39.99
C GLY A 264 -27.61 31.61 -41.17
N ARG A 265 -27.01 30.62 -41.84
CA ARG A 265 -26.19 30.83 -43.05
C ARG A 265 -26.98 31.05 -44.34
N ALA A 266 -28.25 30.63 -44.40
CA ALA A 266 -29.10 30.81 -45.57
C ALA A 266 -29.83 32.16 -45.57
N ALA A 267 -29.81 32.89 -44.44
CA ALA A 267 -30.53 34.14 -44.23
C ALA A 267 -29.65 35.41 -44.30
N GLY A 268 -28.37 35.29 -44.64
CA GLY A 268 -27.43 36.40 -44.84
C GLY A 268 -26.77 36.32 -46.21
#